data_AF-A0A2T9JN91-F1
#
_entry.id   AF-A0A2T9JN91-F1
#
_cell.length_a   1.000
_cell.length_b   1.000
_cell.length_c   1.000
_cell.angle_alpha   90.00
_cell.angle_beta   90.00
_cell.angle_gamma   90.00
#
_symmetry.space_group_name_H-M   'P 1'
#
loop_
_entity.id
_entity.type
_entity.pdbx_description
1 polymer ?
#
loop_
_entity_poly.entity_id
_entity_poly.type
_entity_poly.pdbx_seq_one_letter_code
_entity_poly.pdbx_strand_id
1 'polypeptide(L)'
;MRADEAPGPCPSPGHGLSTAAAAALLAAADHVEQASSGASPRETATRLALHAEDLAHSPVARDQLLSRALELAAGDLAEGRRPLAHWPLFFAEEMTPSPEAREDVRAWVLAGADPMLADGEAVAEAVEARAVRELGDAFETARGLTRRLRVEAWLQLALWDDPRIPANAETRFLMRAGGRRLMARVGD
;
A
#
# COMPACT_ATOMS: atom_id res chain seq x y z
N MET A 1 25.12 26.53 20.14
CA MET A 1 24.86 26.58 18.69
C MET A 1 24.83 25.14 18.20
N ARG A 2 23.62 24.70 17.83
CA ARG A 2 23.11 23.44 17.24
C ARG A 2 23.87 22.12 17.47
N ALA A 3 23.20 21.24 18.22
CA ALA A 3 23.46 19.83 18.33
C ALA A 3 23.22 19.11 16.99
N ASP A 4 24.08 18.14 16.73
CA ASP A 4 23.91 16.99 15.86
C ASP A 4 22.44 16.53 15.73
N GLU A 5 21.78 16.88 14.61
CA GLU A 5 20.63 16.13 14.12
C GLU A 5 21.16 14.94 13.32
N ALA A 6 21.62 13.91 14.05
CA ALA A 6 21.84 12.61 13.45
C ALA A 6 20.53 12.16 12.79
N PRO A 7 20.54 11.71 11.51
CA PRO A 7 19.34 11.21 10.88
C PRO A 7 18.82 10.04 11.73
N GLY A 8 17.62 10.20 12.29
CA GLY A 8 17.02 9.22 13.19
C GLY A 8 16.99 7.82 12.55
N PRO A 9 16.92 6.76 13.38
CA PRO A 9 16.99 5.38 12.92
C PRO A 9 16.00 5.13 11.77
N CYS A 10 16.39 4.25 10.84
CA CYS A 10 15.44 3.76 9.83
C CYS A 10 14.23 3.16 10.58
N PRO A 11 12.99 3.56 10.23
CA PRO A 11 11.82 3.02 10.89
C PRO A 11 11.85 1.50 10.71
N SER A 12 11.58 0.76 11.78
CA SER A 12 11.47 -0.69 11.69
C SER A 12 10.37 -1.05 10.68
N PRO A 13 10.46 -2.22 10.00
CA PRO A 13 9.49 -2.59 8.96
C PRO A 13 8.02 -2.46 9.39
N GLY A 14 7.72 -2.73 10.67
CA GLY A 14 6.39 -2.54 11.26
C GLY A 14 5.94 -1.08 11.34
N HIS A 15 6.83 -0.13 11.67
CA HIS A 15 6.49 1.29 11.69
C HIS A 15 6.16 1.83 10.30
N GLY A 16 6.87 1.34 9.27
CA GLY A 16 6.61 1.69 7.87
C GLY A 16 5.21 1.29 7.42
N LEU A 17 4.79 0.06 7.73
CA LEU A 17 3.47 -0.46 7.41
C LEU A 17 2.36 0.32 8.13
N SER A 18 2.46 0.53 9.44
CA SER A 18 1.44 1.28 10.19
C SER A 18 1.28 2.71 9.70
N THR A 19 2.38 3.37 9.33
CA THR A 19 2.36 4.73 8.77
C THR A 19 1.68 4.75 7.40
N ALA A 20 1.99 3.77 6.54
CA ALA A 20 1.37 3.65 5.22
C ALA A 20 -0.13 3.34 5.33
N ALA A 21 -0.53 2.47 6.26
CA ALA A 21 -1.94 2.16 6.53
C ALA A 21 -2.70 3.39 7.07
N ALA A 22 -2.09 4.18 7.95
CA ALA A 22 -2.66 5.43 8.44
C ALA A 22 -2.80 6.48 7.33
N ALA A 23 -1.83 6.58 6.42
CA ALA A 23 -1.92 7.47 5.26
C ALA A 23 -3.04 7.05 4.31
N ALA A 24 -3.20 5.74 4.05
CA ALA A 24 -4.29 5.20 3.25
C ALA A 24 -5.67 5.51 3.85
N LEU A 25 -5.80 5.47 5.18
CA LEU A 25 -7.01 5.88 5.89
C LEU A 25 -7.39 7.33 5.63
N LEU A 26 -6.43 8.24 5.79
CA LEU A 26 -6.67 9.67 5.60
C LEU A 26 -7.09 9.95 4.16
N ALA A 27 -6.38 9.35 3.19
CA ALA A 27 -6.75 9.44 1.78
C ALA A 27 -8.15 8.88 1.51
N ALA A 28 -8.50 7.73 2.09
CA ALA A 28 -9.84 7.16 1.94
C ALA A 28 -10.93 8.05 2.56
N ALA A 29 -10.66 8.69 3.71
CA ALA A 29 -11.58 9.64 4.31
C ALA A 29 -11.82 10.85 3.38
N ASP A 30 -10.76 11.39 2.77
CA ASP A 30 -10.87 12.48 1.79
C ASP A 30 -11.72 12.05 0.57
N HIS A 31 -11.52 10.83 0.07
CA HIS A 31 -12.33 10.28 -1.03
C HIS A 31 -13.81 10.09 -0.65
N VAL A 32 -14.08 9.64 0.58
CA VAL A 32 -15.45 9.52 1.11
C VAL A 32 -16.13 10.90 1.15
N GLU A 33 -15.44 11.92 1.65
CA GLU A 33 -15.98 13.29 1.73
C GLU A 33 -16.28 13.84 0.33
N GLN A 34 -15.33 13.69 -0.61
CA GLN A 34 -15.50 14.12 -1.99
C GLN A 34 -16.66 13.39 -2.69
N ALA A 35 -16.76 12.08 -2.52
CA ALA A 35 -17.79 11.26 -3.17
C ALA A 35 -19.19 11.48 -2.58
N SER A 36 -19.27 11.88 -1.31
CA SER A 36 -20.53 12.14 -0.60
C SER A 36 -21.17 13.49 -0.93
N SER A 37 -20.42 14.40 -1.58
CA SER A 37 -20.94 15.72 -1.94
C SER A 37 -22.10 15.61 -2.94
N GLY A 38 -23.33 15.80 -2.45
CA GLY A 38 -24.55 15.76 -3.27
C GLY A 38 -25.01 14.37 -3.72
N ALA A 39 -24.48 13.29 -3.13
CA ALA A 39 -24.83 11.91 -3.48
C ALA A 39 -25.49 11.17 -2.30
N SER A 40 -26.30 10.17 -2.60
CA SER A 40 -26.82 9.26 -1.57
C SER A 40 -25.74 8.32 -1.04
N PRO A 41 -25.82 7.81 0.20
CA PRO A 41 -24.85 6.86 0.75
C PRO A 41 -24.60 5.63 -0.14
N ARG A 42 -25.65 5.15 -0.83
CA ARG A 42 -25.56 4.01 -1.75
C ARG A 42 -24.76 4.36 -3.01
N GLU A 43 -24.96 5.55 -3.58
CA GLU A 43 -24.19 6.02 -4.74
C GLU A 43 -22.72 6.26 -4.37
N THR A 44 -22.47 6.84 -3.19
CA THR A 44 -21.13 6.99 -2.63
C THR A 44 -20.45 5.64 -2.49
N ALA A 45 -21.12 4.65 -1.87
CA ALA A 45 -20.58 3.30 -1.71
C ALA A 45 -20.19 2.67 -3.05
N THR A 46 -21.05 2.75 -4.07
CA THR A 46 -20.75 2.22 -5.41
C THR A 46 -19.51 2.90 -6.02
N ARG A 47 -19.40 4.23 -5.92
CA ARG A 47 -18.23 4.96 -6.44
C ARG A 47 -16.93 4.56 -5.75
N LEU A 48 -16.96 4.41 -4.43
CA LEU A 48 -15.79 3.99 -3.66
C LEU A 48 -15.41 2.53 -3.98
N ALA A 49 -16.39 1.64 -4.15
CA ALA A 49 -16.13 0.24 -4.53
C ALA A 49 -15.47 0.13 -5.92
N LEU A 50 -15.96 0.89 -6.91
CA LEU A 50 -15.32 0.94 -8.25
C LEU A 50 -13.90 1.48 -8.16
N HIS A 51 -13.68 2.53 -7.38
CA HIS A 51 -12.33 3.08 -7.21
C HIS A 51 -11.39 2.09 -6.49
N ALA A 52 -11.91 1.37 -5.50
CA ALA A 52 -11.18 0.29 -4.83
C ALA A 52 -10.77 -0.80 -5.82
N GLU A 53 -11.68 -1.22 -6.71
CA GLU A 53 -11.43 -2.23 -7.74
C GLU A 53 -10.34 -1.78 -8.73
N ASP A 54 -10.41 -0.53 -9.21
CA ASP A 54 -9.38 0.05 -10.08
C ASP A 54 -8.00 0.00 -9.42
N LEU A 55 -7.91 0.40 -8.14
CA LEU A 55 -6.67 0.38 -7.37
C LEU A 55 -6.18 -1.04 -7.06
N ALA A 56 -7.08 -2.03 -6.94
CA ALA A 56 -6.73 -3.42 -6.67
C ALA A 56 -5.89 -4.06 -7.80
N HIS A 57 -5.93 -3.48 -9.00
CA HIS A 57 -5.12 -3.90 -10.15
C HIS A 57 -3.72 -3.27 -10.15
N SER A 58 -3.48 -2.22 -9.35
CA SER A 58 -2.18 -1.56 -9.25
C SER A 58 -1.17 -2.42 -8.46
N PRO A 59 0.02 -2.72 -9.01
CA PRO A 59 1.05 -3.45 -8.28
C PRO A 59 1.80 -2.58 -7.25
N VAL A 60 1.30 -1.40 -6.91
CA VAL A 60 1.90 -0.52 -5.90
C VAL A 60 1.24 -0.76 -4.55
N ALA A 61 2.02 -1.17 -3.55
CA ALA A 61 1.57 -1.47 -2.20
C ALA A 61 0.69 -0.38 -1.54
N ARG A 62 0.98 0.91 -1.74
CA ARG A 62 0.15 1.99 -1.21
C ARG A 62 -1.25 2.04 -1.85
N ASP A 63 -1.33 1.73 -3.14
CA ASP A 63 -2.62 1.67 -3.85
C ASP A 63 -3.45 0.49 -3.33
N GLN A 64 -2.79 -0.61 -2.96
CA GLN A 64 -3.44 -1.76 -2.34
C GLN A 64 -3.99 -1.45 -0.94
N LEU A 65 -3.27 -0.69 -0.13
CA LEU A 65 -3.76 -0.22 1.16
C LEU A 65 -4.96 0.74 1.00
N LEU A 66 -4.89 1.65 0.03
CA LEU A 66 -5.99 2.57 -0.27
C LEU A 66 -7.21 1.82 -0.84
N SER A 67 -6.99 0.89 -1.77
CA SER A 67 -8.03 0.00 -2.31
C SER A 67 -8.81 -0.67 -1.18
N ARG A 68 -8.08 -1.30 -0.25
CA ARG A 68 -8.70 -1.95 0.90
C ARG A 68 -9.49 -0.95 1.78
N ALA A 69 -8.99 0.28 1.95
CA ALA A 69 -9.64 1.33 2.73
C ALA A 69 -10.95 1.80 2.11
N LEU A 70 -10.95 2.00 0.80
CA LEU A 70 -12.15 2.35 0.06
C LEU A 70 -13.17 1.20 0.04
N GLU A 71 -12.73 -0.05 -0.07
CA GLU A 71 -13.60 -1.23 0.02
C GLU A 71 -14.32 -1.31 1.38
N LEU A 72 -13.59 -1.13 2.49
CA LEU A 72 -14.20 -1.12 3.82
C LEU A 72 -15.14 0.08 4.03
N ALA A 73 -14.76 1.27 3.54
CA ALA A 73 -15.62 2.45 3.60
C ALA A 73 -16.93 2.25 2.80
N ALA A 74 -16.83 1.64 1.62
CA ALA A 74 -17.97 1.30 0.78
C ALA A 74 -18.90 0.30 1.47
N GLY A 75 -18.34 -0.75 2.08
CA GLY A 75 -19.10 -1.73 2.87
C GLY A 75 -19.84 -1.09 4.04
N ASP A 76 -19.15 -0.26 4.83
CA ASP A 76 -19.77 0.48 5.93
C ASP A 76 -20.94 1.35 5.46
N LEU A 77 -20.78 2.09 4.36
CA LEU A 77 -21.86 2.91 3.79
C LEU A 77 -23.04 2.07 3.27
N ALA A 78 -22.76 0.95 2.60
CA ALA A 78 -23.80 0.05 2.07
C ALA A 78 -24.65 -0.54 3.20
N GLU A 79 -24.06 -0.74 4.38
CA GLU A 79 -24.72 -1.24 5.59
C GLU A 79 -25.28 -0.12 6.49
N GLY A 80 -25.22 1.14 6.06
CA GLY A 80 -25.75 2.29 6.80
C GLY A 80 -24.93 2.69 8.03
N ARG A 81 -23.67 2.26 8.11
CA ARG A 81 -22.72 2.65 9.16
C ARG A 81 -21.93 3.89 8.79
N ARG A 82 -21.22 4.44 9.78
CA ARG A 82 -20.20 5.45 9.54
C ARG A 82 -19.06 4.82 8.72
N PRO A 83 -18.58 5.47 7.64
CA PRO A 83 -17.43 5.01 6.87
C PRO A 83 -16.18 4.79 7.74
N LEU A 84 -15.38 3.77 7.42
CA LEU A 84 -14.12 3.44 8.09
C LEU A 84 -14.29 3.12 9.58
N ALA A 85 -15.48 2.68 10.00
CA ALA A 85 -15.75 2.32 11.39
C ALA A 85 -14.93 1.09 11.84
N HIS A 86 -14.56 0.22 10.90
CA HIS A 86 -13.88 -1.05 11.16
C HIS A 86 -12.53 -1.18 10.43
N TRP A 87 -11.68 -0.15 10.48
CA TRP A 87 -10.32 -0.22 9.92
C TRP A 87 -9.20 -0.84 10.81
N PRO A 88 -9.40 -1.46 11.99
CA PRO A 88 -8.26 -1.86 12.81
C PRO A 88 -7.43 -3.00 12.17
N LEU A 89 -7.76 -3.49 10.97
CA LEU A 89 -7.07 -4.55 10.23
C LEU A 89 -5.54 -4.47 10.36
N PHE A 90 -4.93 -3.30 10.11
CA PHE A 90 -3.47 -3.13 10.13
C PHE A 90 -2.88 -2.64 11.45
N PHE A 91 -3.73 -2.38 12.46
CA PHE A 91 -3.33 -1.83 13.76
C PHE A 91 -3.57 -2.81 14.91
N ALA A 92 -4.51 -3.75 14.77
CA ALA A 92 -4.83 -4.76 15.77
C ALA A 92 -3.96 -6.00 15.58
N GLU A 93 -3.18 -6.34 16.60
CA GLU A 93 -2.30 -7.52 16.58
C GLU A 93 -3.09 -8.81 16.34
N GLU A 94 -4.30 -8.94 16.90
CA GLU A 94 -5.20 -10.08 16.69
C GLU A 94 -5.65 -10.27 15.23
N MET A 95 -5.53 -9.22 14.41
CA MET A 95 -5.88 -9.22 12.99
C MET A 95 -4.67 -9.42 12.08
N THR A 96 -3.50 -9.66 12.66
CA THR A 96 -2.29 -10.01 11.92
C THR A 96 -2.47 -11.39 11.26
N PRO A 97 -2.26 -11.53 9.95
CA PRO A 97 -2.39 -12.80 9.26
C PRO A 97 -1.49 -13.86 9.87
N SER A 98 -2.02 -15.07 10.03
CA SER A 98 -1.21 -16.21 10.47
C SER A 98 -0.12 -16.53 9.44
N PRO A 99 1.01 -17.11 9.86
CA PRO A 99 2.04 -17.57 8.93
C PRO A 99 1.51 -18.54 7.87
N GLU A 100 0.55 -19.39 8.25
CA GLU A 100 -0.12 -20.35 7.36
C GLU A 100 -0.93 -19.63 6.27
N ALA A 101 -1.75 -18.65 6.64
CA ALA A 101 -2.54 -17.88 5.67
C ALA A 101 -1.65 -17.11 4.68
N ARG A 102 -0.49 -16.62 5.12
CA ARG A 102 0.49 -16.00 4.22
C ARG A 102 1.11 -17.05 3.29
N GLU A 103 1.47 -18.23 3.81
CA GLU A 103 2.03 -19.32 3.00
C GLU A 103 1.07 -19.79 1.91
N ASP A 104 -0.23 -19.90 2.22
CA ASP A 104 -1.26 -20.24 1.23
C ASP A 104 -1.28 -19.23 0.07
N VAL A 105 -1.22 -17.94 0.39
CA VAL A 105 -1.12 -16.87 -0.63
C VAL A 105 0.18 -16.98 -1.42
N ARG A 106 1.32 -17.25 -0.76
CA ARG A 106 2.61 -17.44 -1.46
C ARG A 106 2.54 -18.58 -2.45
N ALA A 107 2.01 -19.73 -2.04
CA ALA A 107 1.87 -20.91 -2.89
C ALA A 107 0.98 -20.61 -4.10
N TRP A 108 -0.18 -19.97 -3.88
CA TRP A 108 -1.10 -19.58 -4.94
C TRP A 108 -0.47 -18.61 -5.95
N VAL A 109 0.20 -17.56 -5.48
CA VAL A 109 0.87 -16.57 -6.34
C VAL A 109 1.99 -17.21 -7.16
N LEU A 110 2.80 -18.06 -6.53
CA LEU A 110 3.96 -18.67 -7.21
C LEU A 110 3.55 -19.79 -8.18
N ALA A 111 2.41 -20.45 -7.97
CA ALA A 111 1.90 -21.45 -8.90
C ALA A 111 1.49 -20.87 -10.26
N GLY A 112 1.07 -19.59 -10.29
CA GLY A 112 0.65 -18.87 -11.50
C GLY A 112 1.67 -17.86 -12.02
N ALA A 113 2.91 -17.89 -11.53
CA ALA A 113 3.92 -16.88 -11.84
C ALA A 113 4.32 -16.88 -13.32
N ASP A 114 4.20 -15.71 -13.98
CA ASP A 114 4.78 -15.49 -15.31
C ASP A 114 6.25 -15.05 -15.19
N PRO A 115 7.21 -15.84 -15.71
CA PRO A 115 8.64 -15.48 -15.69
C PRO A 115 8.93 -14.15 -16.40
N MET A 116 8.12 -13.73 -17.37
CA MET A 116 8.32 -12.46 -18.09
C MET A 116 8.04 -11.24 -17.22
N LEU A 117 7.23 -11.38 -16.17
CA LEU A 117 6.90 -10.32 -15.21
C LEU A 117 7.87 -10.27 -14.01
N ALA A 118 8.88 -11.15 -13.98
CA ALA A 118 9.72 -11.38 -12.80
C ALA A 118 10.73 -10.26 -12.51
N ASP A 119 11.04 -9.38 -13.48
CA ASP A 119 12.03 -8.31 -13.31
C ASP A 119 11.48 -7.14 -12.47
N GLY A 120 10.17 -6.89 -12.51
CA GLY A 120 9.51 -5.86 -11.68
C GLY A 120 9.94 -4.42 -11.98
N GLU A 121 10.67 -4.18 -13.08
CA GLU A 121 11.26 -2.87 -13.41
C GLU A 121 10.22 -1.76 -13.52
N ALA A 122 9.14 -2.00 -14.24
CA ALA A 122 8.05 -1.04 -14.41
C ALA A 122 7.40 -0.64 -13.07
N VAL A 123 7.30 -1.59 -12.12
CA VAL A 123 6.78 -1.31 -10.78
C VAL A 123 7.75 -0.46 -9.98
N ALA A 124 9.05 -0.79 -10.03
CA ALA A 124 10.08 -0.02 -9.37
C ALA A 124 10.14 1.44 -9.89
N GLU A 125 10.07 1.63 -11.21
CA GLU A 125 10.01 2.95 -11.85
C GLU A 125 8.74 3.74 -11.44
N ALA A 126 7.58 3.09 -11.40
CA ALA A 126 6.34 3.75 -10.98
C ALA A 126 6.40 4.23 -9.52
N VAL A 127 6.97 3.41 -8.63
CA VAL A 127 7.19 3.76 -7.22
C VAL A 127 8.20 4.90 -7.09
N GLU A 128 9.31 4.85 -7.82
CA GLU A 128 10.31 5.92 -7.84
C GLU A 128 9.75 7.24 -8.34
N ALA A 129 9.03 7.22 -9.45
CA ALA A 129 8.40 8.41 -10.00
C ALA A 129 7.41 9.03 -9.00
N ARG A 130 6.67 8.21 -8.23
CA ARG A 130 5.80 8.69 -7.15
C ARG A 130 6.60 9.31 -6.01
N ALA A 131 7.64 8.63 -5.54
CA ALA A 131 8.50 9.11 -4.46
C ALA A 131 9.14 10.47 -4.80
N VAL A 132 9.58 10.65 -6.05
CA VAL A 132 10.13 11.92 -6.55
C VAL A 132 9.06 13.01 -6.55
N ARG A 133 7.85 12.76 -7.07
CA ARG A 133 6.76 13.74 -7.06
C ARG A 133 6.38 14.20 -5.65
N GLU A 134 6.36 13.28 -4.70
CA GLU A 134 5.99 13.56 -3.30
C GLU A 134 7.11 14.21 -2.48
N LEU A 135 8.34 14.28 -3.00
CA LEU A 135 9.47 14.98 -2.36
C LEU A 135 9.57 16.46 -2.75
N GLY A 136 8.94 16.89 -3.87
CA GLY A 136 8.98 18.27 -4.36
C GLY A 136 10.36 18.71 -4.89
N ASP A 137 10.59 20.02 -5.00
CA ASP A 137 11.78 20.67 -5.62
C ASP A 137 13.05 20.70 -4.75
N ALA A 138 13.10 19.98 -3.62
CA ALA A 138 14.26 20.05 -2.73
C ALA A 138 15.44 19.21 -3.24
N PHE A 139 16.52 19.90 -3.60
CA PHE A 139 17.86 19.37 -3.88
C PHE A 139 18.49 18.64 -2.66
N GLU A 140 17.86 18.72 -1.48
CA GLU A 140 18.10 17.83 -0.32
C GLU A 140 17.13 16.64 -0.35
N THR A 141 17.55 15.39 -0.46
CA THR A 141 18.89 14.80 -0.55
C THR A 141 18.67 13.41 -1.15
N ALA A 142 19.59 12.91 -1.96
CA ALA A 142 19.55 11.52 -2.45
C ALA A 142 19.29 10.51 -1.32
N ARG A 143 19.78 10.78 -0.09
CA ARG A 143 19.49 9.99 1.12
C ARG A 143 18.01 9.95 1.51
N GLY A 144 17.28 11.06 1.39
CA GLY A 144 15.84 11.13 1.63
C GLY A 144 15.07 10.26 0.64
N LEU A 145 15.45 10.31 -0.64
CA LEU A 145 14.89 9.43 -1.67
C LEU A 145 15.22 7.96 -1.40
N THR A 146 16.49 7.61 -1.14
CA THR A 146 16.90 6.23 -0.81
C THR A 146 16.14 5.67 0.39
N ARG A 147 15.99 6.44 1.47
CA ARG A 147 15.22 6.02 2.65
C ARG A 147 13.76 5.76 2.30
N ARG A 148 13.15 6.64 1.50
CA ARG A 148 11.76 6.49 1.05
C ARG A 148 11.59 5.26 0.18
N LEU A 149 12.45 5.06 -0.81
CA LEU A 149 12.43 3.88 -1.68
C LEU A 149 12.65 2.59 -0.89
N ARG A 150 13.51 2.59 0.13
CA ARG A 150 13.66 1.45 1.03
C ARG A 150 12.35 1.15 1.75
N VAL A 151 11.65 2.15 2.29
CA VAL A 151 10.32 1.95 2.91
C VAL A 151 9.30 1.40 1.92
N GLU A 152 9.25 1.92 0.69
CA GLU A 152 8.34 1.40 -0.34
C GLU A 152 8.68 -0.04 -0.72
N ALA A 153 9.96 -0.39 -0.83
CA ALA A 153 10.41 -1.75 -1.10
C ALA A 153 9.97 -2.72 0.00
N TRP A 154 10.17 -2.34 1.27
CA TRP A 154 9.67 -3.10 2.41
C TRP A 154 8.15 -3.25 2.39
N LEU A 155 7.43 -2.18 2.05
CA LEU A 155 5.97 -2.22 1.98
C LEU A 155 5.47 -3.19 0.90
N GLN A 156 6.10 -3.18 -0.29
CA GLN A 156 5.83 -4.15 -1.35
C GLN A 156 6.07 -5.58 -0.87
N LEU A 157 7.21 -5.83 -0.22
CA LEU A 157 7.58 -7.15 0.29
C LEU A 157 6.75 -7.61 1.50
N ALA A 158 6.18 -6.68 2.26
CA ALA A 158 5.33 -6.98 3.41
C ALA A 158 3.88 -7.31 3.01
N LEU A 159 3.39 -6.77 1.89
CA LEU A 159 1.98 -6.85 1.50
C LEU A 159 1.68 -7.85 0.38
N TRP A 160 2.64 -8.23 -0.46
CA TRP A 160 2.37 -9.10 -1.61
C TRP A 160 1.77 -10.46 -1.22
N ASP A 161 2.11 -11.00 -0.05
CA ASP A 161 1.58 -12.25 0.51
C ASP A 161 0.60 -12.02 1.66
N ASP A 162 0.14 -10.78 1.88
CA ASP A 162 -0.84 -10.47 2.91
C ASP A 162 -2.26 -10.80 2.41
N PRO A 163 -3.01 -11.72 3.05
CA PRO A 163 -4.34 -12.13 2.59
C PRO A 163 -5.41 -11.05 2.73
N ARG A 164 -5.15 -9.96 3.47
CA ARG A 164 -6.10 -8.86 3.66
C ARG A 164 -6.12 -7.88 2.48
N ILE A 165 -5.15 -7.99 1.58
CA ILE A 165 -5.01 -7.15 0.39
C ILE A 165 -5.88 -7.70 -0.75
N PRO A 166 -6.61 -6.87 -1.52
CA PRO A 166 -7.54 -7.36 -2.55
C PRO A 166 -6.87 -7.81 -3.87
N ALA A 167 -5.55 -7.62 -4.02
CA ALA A 167 -4.82 -7.96 -5.24
C ALA A 167 -4.97 -9.42 -5.68
N ASN A 168 -5.04 -9.62 -7.00
CA ASN A 168 -4.99 -10.94 -7.64
C ASN A 168 -3.55 -11.51 -7.67
N ALA A 169 -3.38 -12.75 -8.16
CA ALA A 169 -2.07 -13.42 -8.18
C ALA A 169 -1.01 -12.66 -8.99
N GLU A 170 -1.38 -12.14 -10.16
CA GLU A 170 -0.48 -11.41 -11.05
C GLU A 170 0.00 -10.11 -10.43
N THR A 171 -0.92 -9.30 -9.88
CA THR A 171 -0.61 -8.06 -9.18
C THR A 171 0.31 -8.31 -7.99
N ARG A 172 0.05 -9.36 -7.20
CA ARG A 172 0.91 -9.76 -6.06
C ARG A 172 2.30 -10.21 -6.53
N PHE A 173 2.37 -10.93 -7.64
CA PHE A 173 3.65 -11.33 -8.23
C PHE A 173 4.48 -10.10 -8.64
N LEU A 174 3.83 -9.12 -9.29
CA LEU A 174 4.44 -7.85 -9.67
C LEU A 174 4.87 -7.02 -8.45
N MET A 175 4.07 -6.96 -7.39
CA MET A 175 4.46 -6.33 -6.11
C MET A 175 5.75 -6.94 -5.56
N ARG A 176 5.83 -8.28 -5.52
CA ARG A 176 7.02 -9.00 -5.05
C ARG A 176 8.25 -8.71 -5.92
N ALA A 177 8.10 -8.76 -7.25
CA ALA A 177 9.17 -8.46 -8.19
C ALA A 177 9.67 -7.02 -8.04
N GLY A 178 8.74 -6.05 -8.03
CA GLY A 178 9.05 -4.63 -7.85
C GLY A 178 9.71 -4.33 -6.52
N GLY A 179 9.24 -4.94 -5.42
CA GLY A 179 9.87 -4.82 -4.10
C GLY A 179 11.33 -5.30 -4.10
N ARG A 180 11.60 -6.47 -4.70
CA ARG A 180 12.97 -7.00 -4.85
C ARG A 180 13.85 -6.08 -5.70
N ARG A 181 13.29 -5.55 -6.78
CA ARG A 181 14.01 -4.65 -7.67
C ARG A 181 14.37 -3.33 -6.99
N LEU A 182 13.44 -2.76 -6.23
CA LEU A 182 13.69 -1.58 -5.41
C LEU A 182 14.78 -1.83 -4.36
N MET A 183 14.75 -2.97 -3.67
CA MET A 183 15.81 -3.35 -2.70
C MET A 183 17.19 -3.40 -3.38
N ALA A 184 17.29 -4.02 -4.55
CA ALA A 184 18.54 -4.09 -5.30
C ALA A 184 19.08 -2.70 -5.70
N ARG A 185 18.19 -1.74 -5.98
CA ARG A 185 18.56 -0.35 -6.34
C ARG A 185 19.03 0.49 -5.13
N VAL A 186 18.46 0.28 -3.95
CA VAL A 186 18.80 1.06 -2.74
C VAL A 186 19.97 0.50 -1.93
N GLY A 187 20.53 -0.64 -2.34
CA GLY A 187 21.67 -1.29 -1.71
C GLY A 187 21.28 -1.98 -0.40
N ASP A 188 20.97 -3.27 -0.50
CA ASP A 188 21.04 -4.29 0.56
C ASP A 188 21.67 -5.56 -0.04
#